data_AF-A0A967L1R4-F1
#
_entry.id   AF-A0A967L1R4-F1
#
_cell.length_a   1.000
_cell.length_b   1.000
_cell.length_c   1.000
_cell.angle_alpha   90.00
_cell.angle_beta   90.00
_cell.angle_gamma   90.00
#
_symmetry.space_group_name_H-M   'P 1'
#
loop_
_entity.id
_entity.type
_entity.pdbx_description
1 polymer ?
#
loop_
_entity_poly.entity_id
_entity_poly.type
_entity_poly.pdbx_seq_one_letter_code
_entity_poly.pdbx_strand_id
1 'polypeptide(L)' 'QADLRAWLTLPDRVLIGRAVLEPGSHDLQVQFTSDGGAVVTTKELGPIEAQAGEIRFVILHTLQ' A
#
# COMPACT_ATOMS: atom_id res chain seq x y z
N GLN A 1 -10.87 -13.40 -32.65
CA GLN A 1 -10.29 -14.51 -31.85
C GLN A 1 -9.72 -13.88 -30.59
N ALA A 2 -10.31 -14.19 -29.42
CA ALA A 2 -9.90 -13.60 -28.14
C ALA A 2 -8.68 -14.33 -27.59
N ASP A 3 -7.81 -13.57 -26.95
CA ASP A 3 -6.59 -14.06 -26.31
C ASP A 3 -6.95 -14.91 -25.07
N LEU A 4 -6.50 -16.17 -25.06
CA LEU A 4 -6.73 -17.15 -23.98
C LEU A 4 -5.60 -17.16 -22.94
N ARG A 5 -4.70 -16.17 -22.96
CA ARG A 5 -3.67 -16.02 -21.92
C ARG A 5 -4.36 -15.74 -20.59
N ALA A 6 -4.49 -16.76 -19.74
CA ALA A 6 -4.97 -16.61 -18.38
C ALA A 6 -4.00 -15.71 -17.61
N TRP A 7 -4.50 -14.60 -17.05
CA TRP A 7 -3.71 -13.70 -16.21
C TRP A 7 -3.50 -14.34 -14.83
N LEU A 8 -2.70 -15.41 -14.78
CA LEU A 8 -2.37 -16.14 -13.55
C LEU A 8 -1.50 -15.32 -12.57
N THR A 9 -1.09 -14.11 -12.95
CA THR A 9 -0.21 -13.23 -12.16
C THR A 9 -0.94 -12.00 -11.60
N LEU A 10 -2.27 -11.93 -11.73
CA LEU A 10 -3.01 -10.87 -11.05
C LEU A 10 -2.94 -11.09 -9.53
N PRO A 11 -2.74 -10.03 -8.74
CA PRO A 11 -2.81 -10.14 -7.30
C PRO A 11 -4.19 -10.64 -6.90
N ASP A 12 -4.23 -11.67 -6.07
CA ASP A 12 -5.48 -12.25 -5.53
C ASP A 12 -6.31 -11.21 -4.75
N ARG A 13 -5.61 -10.21 -4.18
CA ARG A 13 -6.23 -9.10 -3.46
C ARG A 13 -5.50 -7.79 -3.69
N VAL A 14 -6.25 -6.72 -3.91
CA VAL A 14 -5.76 -5.33 -3.92
C VAL A 14 -6.47 -4.56 -2.81
N LEU A 15 -5.70 -3.99 -1.89
CA LEU A 15 -6.19 -3.13 -0.81
C LEU A 15 -5.72 -1.70 -1.07
N ILE A 16 -6.64 -0.74 -1.03
CA ILE A 16 -6.34 0.68 -1.29
C ILE A 16 -6.83 1.49 -0.09
N GLY A 17 -5.93 2.30 0.46
CA GLY A 17 -6.23 3.27 1.50
C GLY A 17 -5.79 4.67 1.07
N ARG A 18 -6.36 5.69 1.72
CA ARG A 18 -5.93 7.08 1.56
C ARG A 18 -5.77 7.72 2.93
N ALA A 19 -4.62 8.32 3.18
CA ALA A 19 -4.37 9.18 4.33
C ALA A 19 -4.26 10.64 3.85
N VAL A 20 -4.86 11.56 4.59
CA VAL A 20 -4.66 13.00 4.42
C VAL A 20 -3.64 13.42 5.47
N LEU A 21 -2.57 14.07 5.03
CA LEU A 21 -1.47 14.50 5.88
C LEU A 21 -1.35 16.02 5.79
N GLU A 22 -1.02 16.64 6.92
CA GLU A 22 -0.57 18.03 6.92
C GLU A 22 0.79 18.14 6.20
N PRO A 23 1.12 19.29 5.58
CA PRO A 23 2.45 19.50 5.01
C PRO A 23 3.56 19.33 6.06
N GLY A 24 4.66 18.70 5.67
CA GLY A 24 5.82 18.46 6.52
C GLY A 24 6.37 17.04 6.46
N SER A 25 7.25 16.73 7.40
CA SER A 25 7.95 15.45 7.47
C SER A 25 7.15 14.40 8.25
N HIS A 26 7.00 13.21 7.68
CA HIS A 26 6.27 12.09 8.28
C HIS A 26 7.01 10.77 8.07
N ASP A 27 7.14 9.97 9.13
CA ASP A 27 7.58 8.58 9.00
C ASP A 27 6.39 7.67 8.70
N LEU A 28 6.43 6.98 7.56
CA LEU A 28 5.34 6.11 7.14
C LEU A 28 5.66 4.64 7.36
N GLN A 29 4.66 3.92 7.84
CA GLN A 29 4.66 2.46 7.94
C GLN A 29 3.30 1.90 7.52
N VAL A 30 3.28 0.66 7.03
CA VAL A 30 2.07 -0.10 6.74
C VAL A 30 2.04 -1.34 7.63
N GLN A 31 1.00 -1.46 8.44
CA GLN A 31 0.75 -2.64 9.27
C GLN A 31 -0.25 -3.57 8.58
N PHE A 32 0.15 -4.82 8.41
CA PHE A 32 -0.70 -5.89 7.92
C PHE A 32 -1.31 -6.58 9.14
N THR A 33 -2.63 -6.60 9.24
CA THR A 33 -3.35 -7.19 10.35
C THR A 33 -4.07 -8.46 9.94
N SER A 34 -4.25 -9.38 10.89
CA SER A 34 -5.15 -10.51 10.73
C SER A 34 -6.60 -10.06 10.85
N ASP A 35 -7.54 -10.96 10.55
CA ASP A 35 -8.98 -10.69 10.68
C ASP A 35 -9.39 -10.29 12.12
N GLY A 36 -8.61 -10.71 13.12
CA GLY A 36 -8.80 -10.32 14.53
C GLY A 36 -8.14 -8.99 14.93
N GLY A 37 -7.53 -8.28 13.98
CA GLY A 37 -6.85 -7.00 14.21
C GLY A 37 -5.42 -7.09 14.76
N ALA A 38 -4.89 -8.30 14.99
CA ALA A 38 -3.51 -8.48 15.42
C ALA A 38 -2.54 -8.14 14.27
N VAL A 39 -1.49 -7.37 14.54
CA VAL A 39 -0.46 -7.05 13.54
C VAL A 39 0.37 -8.29 13.24
N VAL A 40 0.35 -8.72 11.98
CA VAL A 40 1.12 -9.86 11.45
C VAL A 40 2.50 -9.42 10.98
N THR A 41 2.59 -8.26 10.32
CA THR A 41 3.87 -7.68 9.90
C THR A 41 3.75 -6.17 9.70
N THR A 42 4.86 -5.46 9.84
CA THR A 42 4.97 -4.03 9.55
C THR A 42 5.97 -3.81 8.43
N LYS A 43 5.63 -2.95 7.47
CA LYS A 43 6.53 -2.48 6.42
C LYS A 43 6.81 -1.01 6.62
N GLU A 44 8.06 -0.70 6.95
CA GLU A 44 8.56 0.67 6.96
C GLU A 44 8.64 1.18 5.52
N LEU A 45 8.01 2.32 5.27
CA LEU A 45 8.12 3.07 4.01
C LEU A 45 9.16 4.19 4.13
N GLY A 46 9.55 4.52 5.37
CA GLY A 46 10.52 5.55 5.69
C GLY A 46 9.93 6.96 5.70
N PRO A 47 10.79 7.97 5.86
CA PRO A 47 10.38 9.35 5.92
C PRO A 47 9.89 9.83 4.55
N ILE A 48 8.80 10.58 4.57
CA ILE A 48 8.35 11.38 3.43
C ILE A 48 8.27 12.85 3.83
N GLU A 49 8.54 13.72 2.87
CA GLU A 49 8.20 15.12 2.96
C GLU A 49 6.93 15.35 2.14
N ALA A 50 5.83 15.72 2.79
CA ALA A 50 4.53 15.99 2.18
C ALA A 50 4.37 17.48 1.89
N GLN A 51 4.03 17.84 0.65
CA GLN A 51 3.76 19.22 0.26
C GLN A 51 2.26 19.52 0.22
N ALA A 52 1.88 20.77 0.46
CA ALA A 52 0.48 21.19 0.38
C ALA A 52 -0.10 20.94 -1.02
N GLY A 53 -1.21 20.19 -1.08
CA GLY A 53 -1.88 19.83 -2.34
C GLY A 53 -1.22 18.70 -3.13
N GLU A 54 -0.13 18.10 -2.61
CA GLU A 54 0.52 16.95 -3.23
C GLU A 54 -0.36 15.69 -3.13
N ILE A 55 -0.35 14.89 -4.20
CA ILE A 55 -0.87 13.51 -4.16
C ILE A 55 0.31 12.58 -4.41
N ARG A 56 0.59 11.71 -3.42
CA ARG A 56 1.63 10.69 -3.52
C ARG A 56 1.01 9.30 -3.49
N PHE A 57 1.44 8.44 -4.40
CA PHE A 57 1.05 7.04 -4.45
C PHE A 57 2.18 6.17 -3.93
N VAL A 58 1.86 5.29 -2.98
CA VAL A 58 2.77 4.22 -2.53
C VAL A 58 2.13 2.89 -2.88
N ILE A 59 2.84 2.08 -3.64
CA ILE A 59 2.38 0.76 -4.06
C ILE A 59 3.30 -0.28 -3.43
N LEU A 60 2.72 -1.17 -2.64
CA LEU A 60 3.42 -2.29 -2.03
C LEU A 60 2.94 -3.59 -2.67
N HIS A 61 3.87 -4.36 -3.20
CA HIS A 61 3.62 -5.72 -3.64
C HIS A 61 4.20 -6.68 -2.61
N THR A 62 3.35 -7.55 -2.08
CA THR A 62 3.75 -8.59 -1.13
C THR A 62 3.46 -9.94 -1.74
N LEU A 63 4.46 -10.81 -1.76
CA LEU A 63 4.27 -12.24 -2.00
C LEU A 63 3.86 -12.84 -0.66
N GLN A 64 2.72 -13.55 -0.63
CA GLN A 64 2.36 -14.39 0.51
C GLN A 64 3.20 -15.66 0.52
#